data_AF-A0A1A3SVE5-F1
#
_entry.id   AF-A0A1A3SVE5-F1
#
_cell.length_a   1.000
_cell.length_b   1.000
_cell.length_c   1.000
_cell.angle_alpha   90.00
_cell.angle_beta   90.00
_cell.angle_gamma   90.00
#
_symmetry.space_group_name_H-M   'P 1'
#
loop_
_entity.id
_entity.type
_entity.pdbx_description
1 polymer ?
#
loop_
_entity_poly.entity_id
_entity_poly.type
_entity_poly.pdbx_seq_one_letter_code
_entity_poly.pdbx_strand_id
1 'polypeptide(L)'
;MKLPSLTMLTAAMATTVVLPVAAHADIPQPCSNGQVQVSNGGQQAASGHREVVLFFSLAPGAADCTVTGYPGVDTGAGGPLIHADRRATGFMGGLRDTETPPTVTITATSPGRAVVEGAAADRNDPNRSCPTYTELSVTAPDTTDSMTVPVDIDSCTLQVHPVESLDAGYHEHTETASYTIDIGYPLDYPDRKGVSDFVSADRAEFVEWVAESGSGRHYTYDVDAKTYRSASPATTTVVLSIDDDTGAAHAAHPATSFESFTFDLTKHAPVTFDTVFTSTTGVIDVLTPLVRDSYGAPMLDLHPSDCQNFALTDDAVIFFFGEGQLISADNTGPRQVPVRRSELAPLMA
;
A
#
# COMPACT_ATOMS: atom_id res chain seq x y z
N MET A 1 24.95 -15.61 -92.51
CA MET A 1 23.84 -14.62 -92.52
C MET A 1 23.82 -13.95 -91.14
N LYS A 2 23.65 -12.62 -91.12
CA LYS A 2 24.00 -11.66 -90.03
C LYS A 2 23.61 -12.06 -88.59
N LEU A 3 24.54 -11.82 -87.65
CA LEU A 3 24.28 -11.71 -86.20
C LEU A 3 23.38 -10.49 -85.89
N PRO A 4 22.50 -10.54 -84.88
CA PRO A 4 22.00 -9.35 -84.22
C PRO A 4 22.77 -9.06 -82.92
N SER A 5 23.21 -7.82 -82.76
CA SER A 5 23.71 -7.25 -81.51
C SER A 5 22.61 -7.21 -80.46
N LEU A 6 22.89 -7.73 -79.26
CA LEU A 6 22.07 -7.53 -78.07
C LEU A 6 22.68 -6.40 -77.24
N THR A 7 21.97 -5.28 -77.17
CA THR A 7 22.31 -4.12 -76.34
C THR A 7 21.94 -4.44 -74.89
N MET A 8 22.92 -4.50 -73.99
CA MET A 8 22.67 -4.57 -72.54
C MET A 8 22.17 -3.21 -72.04
N LEU A 9 20.95 -3.18 -71.49
CA LEU A 9 20.44 -2.07 -70.68
C LEU A 9 20.78 -2.35 -69.22
N THR A 10 21.68 -1.56 -68.63
CA THR A 10 21.99 -1.60 -67.20
C THR A 10 20.90 -0.84 -66.45
N ALA A 11 20.00 -1.55 -65.76
CA ALA A 11 19.03 -0.93 -64.86
C ALA A 11 19.70 -0.59 -63.52
N ALA A 12 19.82 0.70 -63.21
CA ALA A 12 20.24 1.15 -61.88
C ALA A 12 19.06 0.96 -60.90
N MET A 13 19.18 -0.03 -60.00
CA MET A 13 18.24 -0.18 -58.89
C MET A 13 18.57 0.87 -57.82
N ALA A 14 17.70 1.87 -57.67
CA ALA A 14 17.72 2.78 -56.54
C ALA A 14 17.11 2.07 -55.33
N THR A 15 17.95 1.59 -54.41
CA THR A 15 17.53 1.07 -53.11
C THR A 15 17.11 2.23 -52.22
N THR A 16 15.80 2.44 -52.08
CA THR A 16 15.24 3.30 -51.03
C THR A 16 15.50 2.66 -49.67
N VAL A 17 16.42 3.23 -48.90
CA VAL A 17 16.59 2.93 -47.48
C VAL A 17 15.45 3.61 -46.73
N VAL A 18 14.44 2.82 -46.34
CA VAL A 18 13.40 3.28 -45.41
C VAL A 18 14.03 3.25 -44.01
N LEU A 19 14.31 4.44 -43.46
CA LEU A 19 14.69 4.56 -42.06
C LEU A 19 13.45 4.26 -41.20
N PRO A 20 13.56 3.44 -40.14
CA PRO A 20 12.44 3.22 -39.24
C PRO A 20 12.09 4.56 -38.57
N VAL A 21 10.85 4.99 -38.72
CA VAL A 21 10.28 6.08 -37.92
C VAL A 21 10.37 5.62 -36.47
N ALA A 22 11.03 6.40 -35.62
CA ALA A 22 10.96 6.20 -34.18
C ALA A 22 9.50 6.28 -33.78
N ALA A 23 8.92 5.16 -33.36
CA ALA A 23 7.60 5.13 -32.76
C ALA A 23 7.66 6.07 -31.54
N HIS A 24 7.05 7.25 -31.66
CA HIS A 24 6.73 8.03 -30.48
C HIS A 24 5.72 7.19 -29.72
N ALA A 25 6.04 6.81 -28.48
CA ALA A 25 5.02 6.25 -27.61
C ALA A 25 3.93 7.32 -27.50
N ASP A 26 2.78 7.10 -28.13
CA ASP A 26 1.65 8.02 -28.04
C ASP A 26 1.29 8.16 -26.56
N ILE A 27 1.21 9.39 -26.07
CA ILE A 27 0.76 9.66 -24.71
C ILE A 27 -0.67 9.13 -24.60
N PRO A 28 -0.98 8.28 -23.60
CA PRO A 28 -2.32 7.74 -23.42
C PRO A 28 -3.36 8.86 -23.42
N GLN A 29 -4.47 8.65 -24.11
CA GLN A 29 -5.56 9.63 -24.18
C GLN A 29 -6.40 9.57 -22.90
N PRO A 30 -7.16 10.64 -22.56
CA PRO A 30 -8.12 10.57 -21.47
C PRO A 30 -9.09 9.39 -21.62
N CYS A 31 -9.41 8.75 -20.51
CA CYS A 31 -10.30 7.60 -20.50
C CYS A 31 -11.69 7.99 -21.01
N SER A 32 -12.27 7.10 -21.82
CA SER A 32 -13.63 7.24 -22.34
C SER A 32 -14.63 6.40 -21.54
N ASN A 33 -15.91 6.70 -21.73
CA ASN A 33 -17.03 5.93 -21.19
C ASN A 33 -16.88 4.41 -21.45
N GLY A 34 -16.99 3.61 -20.38
CA GLY A 34 -16.85 2.15 -20.42
C GLY A 34 -15.41 1.61 -20.50
N GLN A 35 -14.39 2.47 -20.58
CA GLN A 35 -12.98 2.07 -20.66
C GLN A 35 -12.38 1.69 -19.30
N VAL A 36 -12.89 2.28 -18.23
CA VAL A 36 -12.45 2.07 -16.85
C VAL A 36 -13.58 1.47 -16.05
N GLN A 37 -13.29 0.44 -15.26
CA GLN A 37 -14.18 -0.15 -14.26
C GLN A 37 -13.80 0.34 -12.87
N VAL A 38 -14.79 0.45 -11.99
CA VAL A 38 -14.61 0.84 -10.59
C VAL A 38 -14.91 -0.33 -9.67
N SER A 39 -14.03 -0.59 -8.70
CA SER A 39 -14.23 -1.61 -7.66
C SER A 39 -13.90 -1.07 -6.27
N ASN A 40 -14.53 -1.67 -5.25
CA ASN A 40 -14.17 -1.45 -3.85
C ASN A 40 -12.81 -2.10 -3.56
N GLY A 41 -11.84 -1.29 -3.14
CA GLY A 41 -10.48 -1.69 -2.83
C GLY A 41 -10.24 -2.04 -1.36
N GLY A 42 -11.21 -1.76 -0.48
CA GLY A 42 -11.09 -1.87 0.97
C GLY A 42 -11.87 -0.77 1.67
N GLN A 43 -12.17 -1.00 2.95
CA GLN A 43 -12.85 -0.03 3.79
C GLN A 43 -12.18 0.02 5.15
N GLN A 44 -11.99 1.22 5.69
CA GLN A 44 -11.37 1.46 6.99
C GLN A 44 -12.22 2.44 7.79
N ALA A 45 -12.00 2.49 9.11
CA ALA A 45 -12.73 3.38 10.00
C ALA A 45 -11.81 3.89 11.09
N ALA A 46 -11.93 5.17 11.40
CA ALA A 46 -10.91 5.87 12.14
C ALA A 46 -11.44 7.16 12.74
N SER A 47 -11.48 7.27 14.08
CA SER A 47 -11.89 8.49 14.80
C SER A 47 -13.23 9.09 14.35
N GLY A 48 -14.20 8.23 14.01
CA GLY A 48 -15.51 8.65 13.50
C GLY A 48 -15.55 8.91 11.98
N HIS A 49 -14.42 8.85 11.29
CA HIS A 49 -14.35 8.82 9.84
C HIS A 49 -14.51 7.38 9.31
N ARG A 50 -14.92 7.27 8.05
CA ARG A 50 -15.01 6.04 7.27
C ARG A 50 -14.26 6.25 5.97
N GLU A 51 -13.59 5.22 5.50
CA GLU A 51 -12.93 5.19 4.21
C GLU A 51 -13.57 4.11 3.34
N VAL A 52 -13.77 4.44 2.06
CA VAL A 52 -13.88 3.46 0.99
C VAL A 52 -12.78 3.77 -0.02
N VAL A 53 -11.90 2.82 -0.25
CA VAL A 53 -10.92 2.88 -1.34
C VAL A 53 -11.62 2.48 -2.63
N LEU A 54 -11.53 3.31 -3.66
CA LEU A 54 -12.01 3.03 -5.01
C LEU A 54 -10.82 2.73 -5.92
N PHE A 55 -10.84 1.60 -6.63
CA PHE A 55 -9.89 1.31 -7.69
C PHE A 55 -10.50 1.52 -9.07
N PHE A 56 -9.72 2.13 -9.95
CA PHE A 56 -10.04 2.43 -11.35
C PHE A 56 -9.15 1.56 -12.24
N SER A 57 -9.71 0.47 -12.78
CA SER A 57 -8.96 -0.50 -13.59
C SER A 57 -9.45 -0.50 -15.03
N LEU A 58 -8.61 -0.87 -16.00
CA LEU A 58 -9.05 -1.03 -17.38
C LEU A 58 -10.12 -2.11 -17.51
N ALA A 59 -11.16 -1.84 -18.30
CA ALA A 59 -12.08 -2.87 -18.75
C ALA A 59 -11.33 -3.93 -19.59
N PRO A 60 -11.79 -5.20 -19.63
CA PRO A 60 -11.14 -6.23 -20.44
C PRO A 60 -10.98 -5.82 -21.90
N GLY A 61 -9.73 -5.80 -22.38
CA GLY A 61 -9.38 -5.42 -23.76
C GLY A 61 -9.33 -3.92 -24.04
N ALA A 62 -9.54 -3.07 -23.03
CA ALA A 62 -9.31 -1.64 -23.15
C ALA A 62 -7.82 -1.31 -23.30
N ALA A 63 -7.51 -0.26 -24.06
CA ALA A 63 -6.18 0.32 -24.12
C ALA A 63 -5.91 1.21 -22.90
N ASP A 64 -4.64 1.44 -22.60
CA ASP A 64 -4.21 2.38 -21.57
C ASP A 64 -4.81 3.78 -21.81
N CYS A 65 -5.16 4.47 -20.73
CA CYS A 65 -5.73 5.81 -20.77
C CYS A 65 -5.38 6.61 -19.53
N THR A 66 -5.66 7.92 -19.53
CA THR A 66 -5.43 8.78 -18.38
C THR A 66 -6.72 9.25 -17.71
N VAL A 67 -6.68 9.42 -16.39
CA VAL A 67 -7.72 10.10 -15.61
C VAL A 67 -7.10 11.24 -14.81
N THR A 68 -7.82 12.36 -14.69
CA THR A 68 -7.36 13.51 -13.91
C THR A 68 -8.49 14.07 -13.05
N GLY A 69 -8.19 14.36 -11.78
CA GLY A 69 -9.16 15.00 -10.89
C GLY A 69 -9.97 14.00 -10.05
N TYR A 70 -11.23 14.32 -9.79
CA TYR A 70 -12.07 13.64 -8.80
C TYR A 70 -13.11 12.76 -9.47
N PRO A 71 -13.35 11.53 -8.98
CA PRO A 71 -14.54 10.81 -9.38
C PRO A 71 -15.79 11.53 -8.86
N GLY A 72 -16.91 11.36 -9.58
CA GLY A 72 -18.22 11.67 -9.04
C GLY A 72 -18.66 10.53 -8.12
N VAL A 73 -19.12 10.83 -6.90
CA VAL A 73 -19.56 9.81 -5.95
C VAL A 73 -20.86 10.26 -5.30
N ASP A 74 -21.86 9.42 -5.41
CA ASP A 74 -23.15 9.56 -4.76
C ASP A 74 -23.45 8.30 -3.93
N THR A 75 -24.16 8.44 -2.81
CA THR A 75 -24.72 7.28 -2.12
C THR A 75 -25.82 6.62 -2.94
N GLY A 76 -25.86 5.28 -2.94
CA GLY A 76 -27.00 4.52 -3.45
C GLY A 76 -27.91 4.04 -2.32
N ALA A 77 -28.31 2.78 -2.37
CA ALA A 77 -29.18 2.16 -1.36
C ALA A 77 -28.65 2.30 0.08
N GLY A 78 -29.57 2.52 1.03
CA GLY A 78 -29.31 2.54 2.47
C GLY A 78 -29.78 3.81 3.20
N GLY A 79 -29.96 4.92 2.48
CA GLY A 79 -30.38 6.18 3.08
C GLY A 79 -30.72 7.27 2.06
N PRO A 80 -30.81 8.53 2.51
CA PRO A 80 -30.94 9.68 1.62
C PRO A 80 -29.75 9.80 0.66
N LEU A 81 -29.98 10.43 -0.48
CA LEU A 81 -28.91 10.76 -1.42
C LEU A 81 -27.95 11.78 -0.80
N ILE A 82 -26.67 11.44 -0.76
CA ILE A 82 -25.56 12.31 -0.39
C ILE A 82 -24.64 12.40 -1.60
N HIS A 83 -24.37 13.63 -2.02
CA HIS A 83 -23.34 13.93 -3.01
C HIS A 83 -22.02 14.15 -2.30
N ALA A 84 -20.96 13.45 -2.72
CA ALA A 84 -19.65 13.62 -2.12
C ALA A 84 -19.05 14.99 -2.48
N ASP A 85 -18.62 15.74 -1.46
CA ASP A 85 -17.88 16.99 -1.66
C ASP A 85 -16.45 16.68 -2.15
N ARG A 86 -16.02 17.33 -3.23
CA ARG A 86 -14.64 17.19 -3.73
C ARG A 86 -13.68 17.93 -2.81
N ARG A 87 -12.70 17.23 -2.25
CA ARG A 87 -11.69 17.81 -1.35
C ARG A 87 -10.31 17.30 -1.72
N ALA A 88 -9.37 18.20 -1.98
CA ALA A 88 -7.99 17.81 -2.32
C ALA A 88 -7.37 16.97 -1.20
N THR A 89 -7.64 17.33 0.05
CA THR A 89 -7.13 16.69 1.26
C THR A 89 -8.27 16.36 2.22
N GLY A 90 -8.07 15.37 3.08
CA GLY A 90 -9.00 14.86 4.06
C GLY A 90 -8.29 14.07 5.14
N PHE A 91 -9.07 13.54 6.08
CA PHE A 91 -8.57 12.73 7.18
C PHE A 91 -8.10 11.36 6.68
N MET A 92 -8.93 10.68 5.88
CA MET A 92 -8.68 9.32 5.40
C MET A 92 -7.86 9.30 4.10
N GLY A 93 -7.67 10.43 3.43
CA GLY A 93 -6.91 10.47 2.19
C GLY A 93 -6.87 11.83 1.51
N GLY A 94 -6.36 11.83 0.28
CA GLY A 94 -6.13 13.01 -0.51
C GLY A 94 -4.66 13.41 -0.58
N LEU A 95 -4.41 14.46 -1.35
CA LEU A 95 -3.08 14.92 -1.72
C LEU A 95 -2.33 15.49 -0.50
N ARG A 96 -1.00 15.45 -0.51
CA ARG A 96 -0.18 16.04 0.57
C ARG A 96 0.75 17.16 0.11
N ASP A 97 1.48 16.90 -0.96
CA ASP A 97 2.52 17.83 -1.44
C ASP A 97 1.97 18.94 -2.33
N THR A 98 0.72 18.80 -2.76
CA THR A 98 0.09 19.70 -3.73
C THR A 98 -1.42 19.65 -3.62
N GLU A 99 -2.09 20.75 -3.94
CA GLU A 99 -3.55 20.80 -4.09
C GLU A 99 -3.99 20.50 -5.53
N THR A 100 -3.04 20.25 -6.43
CA THR A 100 -3.30 20.00 -7.86
C THR A 100 -3.43 18.51 -8.10
N PRO A 101 -4.62 18.01 -8.54
CA PRO A 101 -4.79 16.61 -8.91
C PRO A 101 -3.79 16.15 -9.97
N PRO A 102 -3.12 14.99 -9.76
CA PRO A 102 -2.24 14.43 -10.77
C PRO A 102 -3.04 13.90 -11.96
N THR A 103 -2.35 13.73 -13.10
CA THR A 103 -2.85 12.93 -14.22
C THR A 103 -2.31 11.52 -14.05
N VAL A 104 -3.20 10.55 -13.88
CA VAL A 104 -2.87 9.15 -13.61
C VAL A 104 -3.06 8.34 -14.88
N THR A 105 -2.04 7.58 -15.27
CA THR A 105 -2.17 6.61 -16.37
C THR A 105 -2.67 5.29 -15.82
N ILE A 106 -3.81 4.83 -16.32
CA ILE A 106 -4.42 3.54 -16.01
C ILE A 106 -3.92 2.52 -17.03
N THR A 107 -3.25 1.49 -16.55
CA THR A 107 -2.76 0.37 -17.38
C THR A 107 -3.35 -0.95 -16.88
N ALA A 108 -3.08 -2.04 -17.61
CA ALA A 108 -3.49 -3.39 -17.19
C ALA A 108 -2.89 -3.82 -15.83
N THR A 109 -1.76 -3.21 -15.42
CA THR A 109 -1.04 -3.56 -14.18
C THR A 109 -1.00 -2.41 -13.17
N SER A 110 -1.46 -1.22 -13.56
CA SER A 110 -1.40 -0.01 -12.74
C SER A 110 -2.78 0.67 -12.77
N PRO A 111 -3.71 0.25 -11.90
CA PRO A 111 -4.97 0.95 -11.74
C PRO A 111 -4.77 2.29 -11.01
N GLY A 112 -5.76 3.16 -11.09
CA GLY A 112 -5.84 4.38 -10.29
C GLY A 112 -6.56 4.11 -8.96
N ARG A 113 -6.35 4.97 -7.97
CA ARG A 113 -7.03 4.94 -6.67
C ARG A 113 -7.65 6.28 -6.34
N ALA A 114 -8.83 6.30 -5.75
CA ALA A 114 -9.32 7.46 -5.00
C ALA A 114 -9.92 7.01 -3.66
N VAL A 115 -9.95 7.92 -2.69
CA VAL A 115 -10.58 7.70 -1.39
C VAL A 115 -11.91 8.43 -1.33
N VAL A 116 -12.93 7.72 -0.87
CA VAL A 116 -14.19 8.32 -0.39
C VAL A 116 -14.14 8.34 1.12
N GLU A 117 -14.28 9.52 1.71
CA GLU A 117 -14.28 9.73 3.14
C GLU A 117 -15.70 10.03 3.63
N GLY A 118 -16.19 9.26 4.60
CA GLY A 118 -17.44 9.49 5.30
C GLY A 118 -17.22 9.99 6.72
N ALA A 119 -18.20 10.72 7.26
CA ALA A 119 -18.26 11.04 8.69
C ALA A 119 -19.43 10.31 9.32
N ALA A 120 -19.14 9.37 10.22
CA ALA A 120 -20.11 8.53 10.92
C ALA A 120 -20.70 9.19 12.19
N ALA A 121 -20.57 10.50 12.31
CA ALA A 121 -21.21 11.30 13.35
C ALA A 121 -21.90 12.52 12.73
N ASP A 122 -23.15 12.76 13.12
CA ASP A 122 -23.86 14.00 12.77
C ASP A 122 -23.29 15.15 13.61
N ARG A 123 -22.67 16.14 12.94
CA ARG A 123 -22.08 17.32 13.59
C ARG A 123 -23.10 18.16 14.36
N ASN A 124 -24.38 18.07 14.03
CA ASN A 124 -25.45 18.84 14.66
C ASN A 124 -26.17 18.07 15.77
N ASP A 125 -26.11 16.75 15.75
CA ASP A 125 -26.72 15.89 16.77
C ASP A 125 -25.87 14.62 16.97
N PRO A 126 -24.92 14.62 17.94
CA PRO A 126 -24.03 13.48 18.14
C PRO A 126 -24.75 12.20 18.61
N ASN A 127 -26.03 12.29 19.00
CA ASN A 127 -26.82 11.11 19.36
C ASN A 127 -27.56 10.50 18.15
N ARG A 128 -27.53 11.16 17.00
CA ARG A 128 -28.16 10.66 15.78
C ARG A 128 -27.21 9.74 15.04
N SER A 129 -27.60 8.47 14.90
CA SER A 129 -26.89 7.51 14.06
C SER A 129 -26.97 7.89 12.58
N CYS A 130 -25.84 7.76 11.88
CA CYS A 130 -25.80 7.93 10.44
C CYS A 130 -26.43 6.74 9.70
N PRO A 131 -27.06 6.94 8.53
CA PRO A 131 -27.51 5.84 7.68
C PRO A 131 -26.34 4.98 7.20
N THR A 132 -26.56 3.67 7.08
CA THR A 132 -25.62 2.71 6.49
C THR A 132 -25.96 2.49 5.03
N TYR A 133 -25.01 2.76 4.13
CA TYR A 133 -25.14 2.57 2.69
C TYR A 133 -24.49 1.26 2.25
N THR A 134 -25.16 0.54 1.36
CA THR A 134 -24.68 -0.74 0.83
C THR A 134 -24.04 -0.62 -0.55
N GLU A 135 -24.15 0.55 -1.18
CA GLU A 135 -23.57 0.82 -2.48
C GLU A 135 -23.28 2.31 -2.68
N LEU A 136 -22.27 2.60 -3.50
CA LEU A 136 -21.99 3.93 -4.04
C LEU A 136 -22.24 3.92 -5.55
N SER A 137 -22.74 5.03 -6.08
CA SER A 137 -22.76 5.30 -7.52
C SER A 137 -21.54 6.14 -7.88
N VAL A 138 -20.58 5.55 -8.59
CA VAL A 138 -19.28 6.15 -8.87
C VAL A 138 -19.11 6.42 -10.36
N THR A 139 -18.75 7.65 -10.72
CA THR A 139 -18.40 8.06 -12.08
C THR A 139 -16.90 8.35 -12.13
N ALA A 140 -16.15 7.68 -13.00
CA ALA A 140 -14.71 7.94 -13.14
C ALA A 140 -14.46 9.37 -13.63
N PRO A 141 -13.31 10.00 -13.28
CA PRO A 141 -12.98 11.31 -13.82
C PRO A 141 -13.01 11.31 -15.35
N ASP A 142 -13.37 12.45 -15.93
CA ASP A 142 -13.46 12.66 -17.38
C ASP A 142 -14.52 11.80 -18.12
N THR A 143 -15.34 11.04 -17.38
CA THR A 143 -16.43 10.22 -17.93
C THR A 143 -17.80 10.65 -17.41
N THR A 144 -18.88 10.09 -17.97
CA THR A 144 -20.26 10.33 -17.52
C THR A 144 -20.99 9.08 -17.07
N ASP A 145 -20.38 7.90 -17.25
CA ASP A 145 -21.03 6.63 -16.89
C ASP A 145 -20.77 6.31 -15.43
N SER A 146 -21.84 6.08 -14.67
CA SER A 146 -21.76 5.68 -13.27
C SER A 146 -21.77 4.16 -13.11
N MET A 147 -21.03 3.68 -12.14
CA MET A 147 -20.94 2.27 -11.76
C MET A 147 -21.37 2.10 -10.31
N THR A 148 -22.14 1.04 -10.05
CA THR A 148 -22.51 0.66 -8.69
C THR A 148 -21.36 -0.10 -8.04
N VAL A 149 -20.83 0.44 -6.95
CA VAL A 149 -19.76 -0.15 -6.15
C VAL A 149 -20.34 -0.64 -4.82
N PRO A 150 -20.35 -1.95 -4.54
CA PRO A 150 -20.80 -2.48 -3.25
C PRO A 150 -19.89 -2.02 -2.11
N VAL A 151 -20.49 -1.54 -1.03
CA VAL A 151 -19.78 -1.03 0.17
C VAL A 151 -20.59 -1.38 1.43
N ASP A 152 -19.99 -1.18 2.59
CA ASP A 152 -20.69 -1.10 3.87
C ASP A 152 -20.18 0.14 4.62
N ILE A 153 -20.86 1.28 4.48
CA ILE A 153 -20.41 2.56 5.04
C ILE A 153 -21.55 3.28 5.75
N ASP A 154 -21.41 3.53 7.05
CA ASP A 154 -22.28 4.43 7.80
C ASP A 154 -21.76 5.87 7.74
N SER A 155 -22.55 6.78 7.18
CA SER A 155 -22.09 8.15 6.96
C SER A 155 -23.22 9.19 6.91
N CYS A 156 -22.97 10.34 7.51
CA CYS A 156 -23.86 11.51 7.45
C CYS A 156 -23.42 12.52 6.38
N THR A 157 -22.15 12.48 5.95
CA THR A 157 -21.58 13.34 4.91
C THR A 157 -20.52 12.58 4.14
N LEU A 158 -20.43 12.76 2.83
CA LEU A 158 -19.34 12.19 2.05
C LEU A 158 -18.42 13.28 1.49
N GLN A 159 -17.15 12.95 1.41
CA GLN A 159 -16.13 13.66 0.66
C GLN A 159 -15.44 12.67 -0.26
N VAL A 160 -14.85 13.19 -1.33
CA VAL A 160 -14.07 12.38 -2.26
C VAL A 160 -12.79 13.10 -2.66
N HIS A 161 -11.71 12.33 -2.72
CA HIS A 161 -10.38 12.81 -3.04
C HIS A 161 -10.01 12.55 -4.50
N PRO A 162 -8.99 13.24 -5.05
CA PRO A 162 -8.53 13.01 -6.42
C PRO A 162 -8.09 11.57 -6.67
N VAL A 163 -8.11 11.14 -7.94
CA VAL A 163 -7.47 9.90 -8.34
C VAL A 163 -5.94 10.06 -8.32
N GLU A 164 -5.27 9.09 -7.71
CA GLU A 164 -3.82 8.97 -7.59
C GLU A 164 -3.36 7.63 -8.19
N SER A 165 -2.07 7.51 -8.52
CA SER A 165 -1.49 6.21 -8.94
C SER A 165 -1.46 5.27 -7.73
N LEU A 166 -1.57 3.95 -7.92
CA LEU A 166 -1.24 3.00 -6.85
C LEU A 166 0.22 3.08 -6.39
N ASP A 167 1.11 3.62 -7.24
CA ASP A 167 2.48 3.92 -6.82
C ASP A 167 2.53 4.97 -5.69
N ALA A 168 1.43 5.70 -5.45
CA ALA A 168 1.33 6.69 -4.39
C ALA A 168 1.09 6.08 -3.00
N GLY A 169 0.90 4.76 -2.85
CA GLY A 169 0.66 4.13 -1.54
C GLY A 169 -0.69 4.51 -0.89
N TYR A 170 -0.98 3.87 0.25
CA TYR A 170 -1.98 4.34 1.21
C TYR A 170 -1.32 5.39 2.10
N HIS A 171 -2.04 6.47 2.38
CA HIS A 171 -1.61 7.48 3.33
C HIS A 171 -2.77 8.00 4.19
N GLU A 172 -2.58 8.09 5.50
CA GLU A 172 -3.52 8.70 6.46
C GLU A 172 -2.79 9.72 7.32
N HIS A 173 -3.39 10.89 7.53
CA HIS A 173 -2.89 11.87 8.50
C HIS A 173 -4.04 12.38 9.35
N THR A 174 -3.86 12.26 10.66
CA THR A 174 -4.79 12.77 11.64
C THR A 174 -4.03 13.59 12.66
N GLU A 175 -4.43 14.84 12.85
CA GLU A 175 -3.94 15.65 13.96
C GLU A 175 -5.11 16.07 14.86
N THR A 176 -4.95 15.81 16.16
CA THR A 176 -5.88 16.26 17.21
C THR A 176 -5.11 16.96 18.32
N ALA A 177 -5.82 17.49 19.32
CA ALA A 177 -5.16 18.00 20.52
C ALA A 177 -4.39 16.91 21.30
N SER A 178 -4.81 15.64 21.17
CA SER A 178 -4.28 14.53 21.97
C SER A 178 -3.23 13.69 21.23
N TYR A 179 -3.25 13.66 19.91
CA TYR A 179 -2.32 12.82 19.14
C TYR A 179 -2.17 13.26 17.69
N THR A 180 -1.08 12.81 17.08
CA THR A 180 -0.87 12.74 15.63
C THR A 180 -0.79 11.28 15.20
N ILE A 181 -1.51 10.93 14.14
CA ILE A 181 -1.41 9.64 13.44
C ILE A 181 -0.94 9.92 12.02
N ASP A 182 0.16 9.31 11.62
CA ASP A 182 0.64 9.28 10.25
C ASP A 182 0.83 7.83 9.83
N ILE A 183 0.28 7.45 8.67
CA ILE A 183 0.36 6.07 8.19
C ILE A 183 0.70 6.11 6.70
N GLY A 184 1.63 5.27 6.27
CA GLY A 184 2.08 5.10 4.90
C GLY A 184 2.42 3.65 4.59
N TYR A 185 1.73 3.03 3.62
CA TYR A 185 2.11 1.68 3.15
C TYR A 185 1.74 1.42 1.69
N PRO A 186 2.47 0.55 0.96
CA PRO A 186 2.21 0.28 -0.45
C PRO A 186 0.86 -0.43 -0.66
N LEU A 187 0.12 0.02 -1.66
CA LEU A 187 -1.13 -0.60 -2.11
C LEU A 187 -0.93 -1.54 -3.31
N ASP A 188 0.29 -1.77 -3.77
CA ASP A 188 0.59 -2.76 -4.82
C ASP A 188 0.93 -4.15 -4.25
N TYR A 189 1.00 -4.29 -2.92
CA TYR A 189 1.22 -5.58 -2.27
C TYR A 189 0.07 -6.57 -2.56
N PRO A 190 0.33 -7.84 -2.91
CA PRO A 190 -0.74 -8.75 -3.35
C PRO A 190 -1.84 -9.01 -2.30
N ASP A 191 -1.48 -9.16 -1.03
CA ASP A 191 -2.44 -9.32 0.08
C ASP A 191 -2.65 -7.99 0.80
N ARG A 192 -3.19 -7.00 0.07
CA ARG A 192 -3.47 -5.65 0.60
C ARG A 192 -4.36 -5.68 1.84
N LYS A 193 -5.34 -6.60 1.83
CA LYS A 193 -6.32 -6.69 2.92
C LYS A 193 -5.63 -7.06 4.23
N GLY A 194 -4.68 -8.01 4.21
CA GLY A 194 -3.92 -8.37 5.40
C GLY A 194 -3.17 -7.18 6.01
N VAL A 195 -2.51 -6.37 5.19
CA VAL A 195 -1.79 -5.16 5.66
C VAL A 195 -2.77 -4.13 6.22
N SER A 196 -3.84 -3.83 5.48
CA SER A 196 -4.87 -2.86 5.86
C SER A 196 -5.61 -3.25 7.15
N ASP A 197 -5.94 -4.53 7.31
CA ASP A 197 -6.58 -5.07 8.51
C ASP A 197 -5.68 -4.91 9.74
N PHE A 198 -4.40 -5.26 9.63
CA PHE A 198 -3.43 -5.11 10.72
C PHE A 198 -3.28 -3.65 11.13
N VAL A 199 -3.00 -2.75 10.18
CA VAL A 199 -2.81 -1.33 10.46
C VAL A 199 -4.07 -0.71 11.09
N SER A 200 -5.26 -1.11 10.64
CA SER A 200 -6.52 -0.66 11.26
C SER A 200 -6.67 -1.13 12.70
N ALA A 201 -6.32 -2.38 13.00
CA ALA A 201 -6.42 -2.93 14.35
C ALA A 201 -5.42 -2.26 15.30
N ASP A 202 -4.17 -2.14 14.87
CA ASP A 202 -3.08 -1.55 15.65
C ASP A 202 -3.34 -0.05 15.95
N ARG A 203 -3.76 0.71 14.93
CA ARG A 203 -4.23 2.08 15.08
C ARG A 203 -5.41 2.21 16.05
N ALA A 204 -6.35 1.25 16.04
CA ALA A 204 -7.49 1.26 16.96
C ALA A 204 -7.04 1.07 18.42
N GLU A 205 -6.08 0.18 18.66
CA GLU A 205 -5.46 -0.03 19.97
C GLU A 205 -4.77 1.24 20.48
N PHE A 206 -4.00 1.92 19.62
CA PHE A 206 -3.40 3.22 19.95
C PHE A 206 -4.46 4.25 20.41
N VAL A 207 -5.53 4.43 19.63
CA VAL A 207 -6.58 5.41 19.95
C VAL A 207 -7.30 5.05 21.25
N GLU A 208 -7.61 3.78 21.46
CA GLU A 208 -8.24 3.28 22.69
C GLU A 208 -7.34 3.53 23.90
N TRP A 209 -6.05 3.20 23.78
CA TRP A 209 -5.09 3.42 24.86
C TRP A 209 -4.96 4.91 25.23
N VAL A 210 -4.88 5.81 24.25
CA VAL A 210 -4.81 7.25 24.50
C VAL A 210 -6.07 7.74 25.23
N ALA A 211 -7.24 7.20 24.90
CA ALA A 211 -8.49 7.56 25.55
C ALA A 211 -8.58 7.06 27.00
N GLU A 212 -8.10 5.85 27.29
CA GLU A 212 -8.25 5.21 28.61
C GLU A 212 -7.10 5.51 29.58
N SER A 213 -5.88 5.54 29.06
CA SER A 213 -4.63 5.57 29.83
C SER A 213 -3.77 6.81 29.55
N GLY A 214 -4.17 7.66 28.60
CA GLY A 214 -3.45 8.86 28.22
C GLY A 214 -3.28 9.85 29.39
N SER A 215 -2.07 10.38 29.51
CA SER A 215 -1.70 11.37 30.53
C SER A 215 -2.09 12.81 30.18
N GLY A 216 -2.78 13.02 29.05
CA GLY A 216 -3.12 14.35 28.51
C GLY A 216 -1.99 15.06 27.78
N ARG A 217 -0.81 14.43 27.61
CA ARG A 217 0.21 14.87 26.65
C ARG A 217 -0.23 14.57 25.22
N HIS A 218 0.48 15.13 24.24
CA HIS A 218 0.32 14.77 22.83
C HIS A 218 1.07 13.46 22.53
N TYR A 219 0.44 12.53 21.83
CA TYR A 219 0.96 11.20 21.44
C TYR A 219 1.23 11.13 19.94
N THR A 220 2.07 10.20 19.50
CA THR A 220 2.40 9.98 18.09
C THR A 220 2.26 8.50 17.74
N TYR A 221 1.65 8.23 16.59
CA TYR A 221 1.61 6.92 15.95
C TYR A 221 2.01 7.10 14.49
N ASP A 222 3.18 6.63 14.13
CA ASP A 222 3.73 6.74 12.77
C ASP A 222 3.98 5.35 12.19
N VAL A 223 3.45 5.09 11.00
CA VAL A 223 3.63 3.82 10.28
C VAL A 223 4.27 4.09 8.94
N ASP A 224 5.50 3.61 8.77
CA ASP A 224 6.23 3.63 7.51
C ASP A 224 6.38 2.22 6.95
N ALA A 225 6.46 2.08 5.62
CA ALA A 225 6.61 0.77 4.99
C ALA A 225 7.81 0.69 4.03
N LYS A 226 8.47 -0.47 4.02
CA LYS A 226 9.51 -0.80 3.05
C LYS A 226 9.26 -2.12 2.36
N THR A 227 9.33 -2.11 1.02
CA THR A 227 9.17 -3.31 0.20
C THR A 227 10.51 -3.99 -0.10
N TYR A 228 10.57 -5.29 0.09
CA TYR A 228 11.67 -6.17 -0.28
C TYR A 228 11.18 -7.21 -1.30
N ARG A 229 12.09 -7.72 -2.14
CA ARG A 229 11.75 -8.72 -3.15
C ARG A 229 12.84 -9.80 -3.24
N SER A 230 12.42 -11.02 -3.56
CA SER A 230 13.31 -12.10 -3.97
C SER A 230 12.79 -12.73 -5.26
N ALA A 231 13.69 -13.16 -6.13
CA ALA A 231 13.41 -13.87 -7.37
C ALA A 231 13.30 -15.40 -7.17
N SER A 232 13.92 -15.96 -6.11
CA SER A 232 13.94 -17.41 -5.88
C SER A 232 13.86 -17.76 -4.38
N PRO A 233 12.67 -18.15 -3.87
CA PRO A 233 11.39 -18.11 -4.57
C PRO A 233 10.97 -16.67 -4.90
N ALA A 234 10.11 -16.52 -5.91
CA ALA A 234 9.56 -15.22 -6.26
C ALA A 234 8.64 -14.71 -5.15
N THR A 235 9.12 -13.77 -4.33
CA THR A 235 8.40 -13.22 -3.19
C THR A 235 8.46 -11.71 -3.16
N THR A 236 7.44 -11.09 -2.57
CA THR A 236 7.46 -9.69 -2.17
C THR A 236 7.14 -9.61 -0.68
N THR A 237 7.87 -8.78 0.04
CA THR A 237 7.66 -8.55 1.48
C THR A 237 7.42 -7.06 1.71
N VAL A 238 6.40 -6.71 2.47
CA VAL A 238 6.23 -5.38 3.06
C VAL A 238 6.61 -5.47 4.54
N VAL A 239 7.53 -4.63 4.98
CA VAL A 239 7.88 -4.47 6.40
C VAL A 239 7.38 -3.10 6.85
N LEU A 240 6.49 -3.08 7.82
CA LEU A 240 6.02 -1.88 8.50
C LEU A 240 6.98 -1.57 9.65
N SER A 241 7.43 -0.32 9.75
CA SER A 241 8.05 0.26 10.94
C SER A 241 6.98 1.07 11.64
N ILE A 242 6.74 0.82 12.91
CA ILE A 242 5.64 1.43 13.67
C ILE A 242 6.25 2.14 14.86
N ASP A 243 6.28 3.46 14.83
CA ASP A 243 6.73 4.31 15.92
C ASP A 243 5.51 4.73 16.76
N ASP A 244 5.43 4.20 17.98
CA ASP A 244 4.37 4.48 18.94
C ASP A 244 4.99 4.88 20.29
N ASP A 245 4.42 5.93 20.92
CA ASP A 245 4.82 6.44 22.23
C ASP A 245 3.78 6.18 23.35
N THR A 246 2.82 5.29 23.10
CA THR A 246 1.90 4.77 24.12
C THR A 246 2.54 3.73 25.02
N GLY A 247 1.97 3.50 26.20
CA GLY A 247 2.48 2.54 27.18
C GLY A 247 3.53 3.10 28.15
N ALA A 248 3.64 2.48 29.33
CA ALA A 248 4.50 2.97 30.41
C ALA A 248 6.00 2.89 30.08
N ALA A 249 6.39 1.95 29.21
CA ALA A 249 7.77 1.77 28.77
C ALA A 249 8.23 2.85 27.77
N HIS A 250 7.28 3.55 27.12
CA HIS A 250 7.53 4.45 25.99
C HIS A 250 7.15 5.92 26.33
N ALA A 251 6.83 6.20 27.59
CA ALA A 251 6.37 7.52 28.03
C ALA A 251 7.41 8.66 27.87
N ALA A 252 8.67 8.34 27.58
CA ALA A 252 9.75 9.33 27.40
C ALA A 252 10.22 9.48 25.93
N HIS A 253 9.87 8.56 25.04
CA HIS A 253 10.17 8.60 23.60
C HIS A 253 9.35 7.51 22.87
N PRO A 254 8.98 7.73 21.60
CA PRO A 254 8.46 6.64 20.75
C PRO A 254 9.45 5.48 20.69
N ALA A 255 8.93 4.26 20.58
CA ALA A 255 9.72 3.08 20.30
C ALA A 255 9.25 2.44 19.01
N THR A 256 10.20 2.09 18.14
CA THR A 256 9.88 1.42 16.88
C THR A 256 9.62 -0.05 17.12
N SER A 257 8.46 -0.55 16.66
CA SER A 257 8.19 -1.97 16.46
C SER A 257 8.14 -2.30 14.96
N PHE A 258 8.09 -3.58 14.62
CA PHE A 258 7.95 -4.02 13.23
C PHE A 258 6.82 -5.02 13.08
N GLU A 259 6.20 -5.02 11.91
CA GLU A 259 5.35 -6.09 11.41
C GLU A 259 5.75 -6.39 9.96
N SER A 260 5.80 -7.67 9.56
CA SER A 260 6.19 -8.04 8.19
C SER A 260 5.19 -8.97 7.52
N PHE A 261 4.86 -8.67 6.27
CA PHE A 261 3.97 -9.45 5.42
C PHE A 261 4.77 -9.95 4.21
N THR A 262 4.97 -11.26 4.09
CA THR A 262 5.61 -11.86 2.91
C THR A 262 4.59 -12.62 2.08
N PHE A 263 4.62 -12.46 0.76
CA PHE A 263 3.74 -13.16 -0.18
C PHE A 263 4.55 -13.92 -1.23
N ASP A 264 4.22 -15.19 -1.45
CA ASP A 264 4.75 -16.02 -2.53
C ASP A 264 3.96 -15.73 -3.81
N LEU A 265 4.64 -15.12 -4.80
CA LEU A 265 4.04 -14.71 -6.06
C LEU A 265 3.71 -15.89 -6.98
N THR A 266 4.32 -17.06 -6.74
CA THR A 266 4.07 -18.28 -7.51
C THR A 266 2.90 -19.07 -6.93
N LYS A 267 2.86 -19.20 -5.61
CA LYS A 267 1.80 -19.93 -4.90
C LYS A 267 0.56 -19.07 -4.64
N HIS A 268 0.66 -17.76 -4.82
CA HIS A 268 -0.38 -16.79 -4.49
C HIS A 268 -0.88 -16.92 -3.05
N ALA A 269 0.06 -17.02 -2.11
CA ALA A 269 -0.24 -17.24 -0.70
C ALA A 269 0.71 -16.46 0.22
N PRO A 270 0.25 -16.04 1.41
CA PRO A 270 1.11 -15.53 2.46
C PRO A 270 2.18 -16.56 2.87
N VAL A 271 3.33 -16.04 3.26
CA VAL A 271 4.49 -16.78 3.73
C VAL A 271 4.73 -16.41 5.18
N THR A 272 4.70 -17.39 6.06
CA THR A 272 5.03 -17.25 7.48
C THR A 272 6.41 -17.84 7.78
N PHE A 273 6.94 -17.56 8.96
CA PHE A 273 8.22 -18.13 9.41
C PHE A 273 8.26 -19.66 9.24
N ASP A 274 7.20 -20.35 9.69
CA ASP A 274 7.09 -21.82 9.64
C ASP A 274 6.93 -22.38 8.21
N THR A 275 6.52 -21.54 7.25
CA THR A 275 6.48 -21.94 5.84
C THR A 275 7.82 -21.77 5.13
N VAL A 276 8.70 -20.90 5.65
CA VAL A 276 10.04 -20.66 5.11
C VAL A 276 11.05 -21.59 5.73
N PHE A 277 10.94 -21.85 7.03
CA PHE A 277 11.94 -22.58 7.79
C PHE A 277 11.40 -23.90 8.32
N THR A 278 12.17 -24.96 8.14
CA THR A 278 11.86 -26.31 8.62
C THR A 278 12.31 -26.55 10.07
N SER A 279 13.07 -25.61 10.66
CA SER A 279 13.59 -25.73 12.03
C SER A 279 13.80 -24.35 12.67
N THR A 280 12.85 -23.94 13.52
CA THR A 280 12.94 -22.72 14.33
C THR A 280 14.19 -22.71 15.22
N THR A 281 14.49 -23.82 15.90
CA THR A 281 15.67 -23.93 16.76
C THR A 281 16.96 -23.77 15.96
N GLY A 282 17.04 -24.37 14.76
CA GLY A 282 18.22 -24.20 13.90
C GLY A 282 18.44 -22.76 13.47
N VAL A 283 17.37 -22.02 13.18
CA VAL A 283 17.46 -20.59 12.82
C VAL A 283 17.94 -19.77 14.02
N ILE A 284 17.43 -20.04 15.21
CA ILE A 284 17.89 -19.41 16.46
C ILE A 284 19.37 -19.70 16.73
N ASP A 285 19.81 -20.94 16.55
CA ASP A 285 21.22 -21.33 16.75
C ASP A 285 22.18 -20.58 15.81
N VAL A 286 21.72 -20.24 14.60
CA VAL A 286 22.47 -19.41 13.65
C VAL A 286 22.42 -17.92 14.04
N LEU A 287 21.24 -17.41 14.40
CA LEU A 287 21.03 -15.98 14.66
C LEU A 287 21.62 -15.50 15.98
N THR A 288 21.43 -16.25 17.06
CA THR A 288 21.84 -15.84 18.41
C THR A 288 23.30 -15.38 18.48
N PRO A 289 24.31 -16.13 17.98
CA PRO A 289 25.70 -15.66 18.01
C PRO A 289 25.94 -14.40 17.16
N LEU A 290 25.25 -14.25 16.02
CA LEU A 290 25.35 -13.06 15.16
C LEU A 290 24.80 -11.81 15.85
N VAL A 291 23.65 -11.94 16.51
CA VAL A 291 23.02 -10.86 17.28
C VAL A 291 23.89 -10.46 18.46
N ARG A 292 24.41 -11.45 19.22
CA ARG A 292 25.31 -11.21 20.36
C ARG A 292 26.54 -10.40 19.97
N ASP A 293 27.18 -10.77 18.86
CA ASP A 293 28.38 -10.10 18.35
C ASP A 293 28.07 -8.69 17.84
N SER A 294 27.03 -8.56 17.00
CA SER A 294 26.65 -7.29 16.36
C SER A 294 26.26 -6.20 17.37
N TYR A 295 25.66 -6.58 18.50
CA TYR A 295 25.14 -5.65 19.50
C TYR A 295 25.86 -5.73 20.86
N GLY A 296 26.98 -6.46 20.95
CA GLY A 296 27.78 -6.54 22.18
C GLY A 296 27.02 -7.11 23.38
N ALA A 297 26.10 -8.06 23.15
CA ALA A 297 25.16 -8.58 24.13
C ALA A 297 25.40 -10.07 24.41
N PRO A 298 26.51 -10.49 25.02
CA PRO A 298 26.95 -11.90 25.07
C PRO A 298 26.00 -12.85 25.82
N MET A 299 25.08 -12.32 26.64
CA MET A 299 24.09 -13.11 27.39
C MET A 299 22.71 -13.17 26.72
N LEU A 300 22.51 -12.47 25.60
CA LEU A 300 21.23 -12.44 24.89
C LEU A 300 20.86 -13.84 24.39
N ASP A 301 19.59 -14.23 24.48
CA ASP A 301 19.11 -15.48 23.89
C ASP A 301 17.81 -15.20 23.14
N LEU A 302 17.73 -15.63 21.88
CA LEU A 302 16.56 -15.36 21.03
C LEU A 302 15.45 -16.38 21.30
N HIS A 303 14.23 -15.89 21.38
CA HIS A 303 13.02 -16.70 21.41
C HIS A 303 12.44 -16.86 19.99
N PRO A 304 11.72 -17.95 19.68
CA PRO A 304 10.99 -18.10 18.42
C PRO A 304 10.13 -16.91 18.00
N SER A 305 9.50 -16.24 18.96
CA SER A 305 8.69 -15.04 18.71
C SER A 305 9.51 -13.86 18.21
N ASP A 306 10.82 -13.83 18.48
CA ASP A 306 11.67 -12.72 18.06
C ASP A 306 11.96 -12.72 16.56
N CYS A 307 11.81 -13.88 15.91
CA CYS A 307 12.18 -14.07 14.52
C CYS A 307 10.99 -13.94 13.54
N GLN A 308 9.81 -13.54 14.02
CA GLN A 308 8.59 -13.49 13.21
C GLN A 308 8.63 -12.39 12.14
N ASN A 309 9.36 -11.30 12.41
CA ASN A 309 9.51 -10.20 11.48
C ASN A 309 10.74 -10.39 10.61
N PHE A 310 10.53 -10.77 9.34
CA PHE A 310 11.61 -11.00 8.40
C PHE A 310 11.25 -10.65 6.96
N ALA A 311 12.27 -10.39 6.15
CA ALA A 311 12.15 -10.19 4.71
C ALA A 311 13.07 -11.11 3.92
N LEU A 312 12.55 -11.66 2.83
CA LEU A 312 13.33 -12.46 1.88
C LEU A 312 13.87 -11.56 0.77
N THR A 313 15.19 -11.58 0.61
CA THR A 313 15.90 -10.99 -0.53
C THR A 313 16.65 -12.07 -1.29
N ASP A 314 17.25 -11.76 -2.43
CA ASP A 314 18.03 -12.74 -3.18
C ASP A 314 19.25 -13.26 -2.42
N ASP A 315 19.91 -12.39 -1.66
CA ASP A 315 21.18 -12.72 -1.00
C ASP A 315 21.02 -13.07 0.48
N ALA A 316 19.98 -12.54 1.14
CA ALA A 316 19.81 -12.66 2.59
C ALA A 316 18.34 -12.83 3.02
N VAL A 317 18.18 -13.41 4.21
CA VAL A 317 17.00 -13.20 5.04
C VAL A 317 17.34 -12.12 6.05
N ILE A 318 16.56 -11.04 6.08
CA ILE A 318 16.75 -9.93 7.03
C ILE A 318 15.75 -10.10 8.16
N PHE A 319 16.23 -10.20 9.40
CA PHE A 319 15.38 -10.22 10.59
C PHE A 319 15.29 -8.83 11.21
N PHE A 320 14.10 -8.42 11.61
CA PHE A 320 13.81 -7.11 12.17
C PHE A 320 13.39 -7.26 13.63
N PHE A 321 14.00 -6.48 14.51
CA PHE A 321 13.70 -6.48 15.94
C PHE A 321 13.38 -5.06 16.39
N GLY A 322 12.26 -4.90 17.07
CA GLY A 322 11.84 -3.63 17.63
C GLY A 322 12.84 -3.10 18.67
N GLU A 323 12.70 -1.82 19.00
CA GLU A 323 13.46 -1.21 20.07
C GLU A 323 13.21 -1.92 21.41
N GLY A 324 14.28 -2.15 22.16
CA GLY A 324 14.21 -2.88 23.44
C GLY A 324 13.85 -4.37 23.36
N GLN A 325 13.52 -4.91 22.17
CA GLN A 325 13.09 -6.31 22.01
C GLN A 325 14.23 -7.29 22.35
N LEU A 326 15.42 -7.02 21.81
CA LEU A 326 16.60 -7.87 22.00
C LEU A 326 17.26 -7.65 23.37
N ILE A 327 17.36 -6.39 23.77
CA ILE A 327 18.04 -5.96 24.99
C ILE A 327 17.07 -5.03 25.72
N SER A 328 16.51 -5.51 26.83
CA SER A 328 15.53 -4.71 27.58
C SER A 328 16.13 -3.36 28.01
N ALA A 329 15.35 -2.29 27.82
CA ALA A 329 15.75 -0.89 28.07
C ALA A 329 16.89 -0.36 27.17
N ASP A 330 17.19 -1.03 26.06
CA ASP A 330 18.01 -0.45 24.99
C ASP A 330 17.15 0.47 24.10
N ASN A 331 17.36 1.78 24.26
CA ASN A 331 16.63 2.83 23.55
C ASN A 331 17.51 3.48 22.47
N THR A 332 18.33 2.68 21.79
CA THR A 332 19.22 3.13 20.71
C THR A 332 18.71 2.76 19.33
N GLY A 333 17.40 2.59 19.19
CA GLY A 333 16.72 2.29 17.94
C GLY A 333 16.50 0.80 17.67
N PRO A 334 15.63 0.50 16.69
CA PRO A 334 15.38 -0.87 16.21
C PRO A 334 16.64 -1.53 15.65
N ARG A 335 16.63 -2.87 15.61
CA ARG A 335 17.74 -3.69 15.10
C ARG A 335 17.34 -4.45 13.84
N GLN A 336 18.30 -4.64 12.93
CA GLN A 336 18.11 -5.42 11.71
C GLN A 336 19.34 -6.31 11.49
N VAL A 337 19.11 -7.60 11.27
CA VAL A 337 20.19 -8.59 11.11
C VAL A 337 20.02 -9.33 9.79
N PRO A 338 20.79 -8.97 8.74
CA PRO A 338 20.83 -9.73 7.50
C PRO A 338 21.68 -10.99 7.68
N VAL A 339 21.09 -12.16 7.41
CA VAL A 339 21.78 -13.45 7.38
C VAL A 339 21.80 -13.96 5.94
N ARG A 340 22.96 -14.38 5.45
CA ARG A 340 23.07 -14.88 4.07
C ARG A 340 22.20 -16.11 3.89
N ARG A 341 21.53 -16.24 2.75
CA ARG A 341 20.72 -17.44 2.46
C ARG A 341 21.53 -18.73 2.50
N SER A 342 22.82 -18.68 2.14
CA SER A 342 23.71 -19.84 2.24
C SER A 342 23.89 -20.38 3.66
N GLU A 343 23.79 -19.52 4.68
CA GLU A 343 23.92 -19.90 6.09
C GLU A 343 22.62 -20.54 6.60
N LEU A 344 21.47 -20.15 6.04
CA LEU A 344 20.15 -20.68 6.38
C LEU A 344 19.67 -21.81 5.46
N ALA A 345 20.34 -22.04 4.33
CA ALA A 345 19.88 -22.98 3.30
C ALA A 345 19.50 -24.39 3.82
N PRO A 346 20.24 -25.01 4.77
CA PRO A 346 19.85 -26.32 5.32
C PRO A 346 18.55 -26.31 6.14
N LEU A 347 18.08 -25.12 6.50
CA LEU A 347 16.93 -24.88 7.37
C LEU A 347 15.72 -24.34 6.59
N MET A 348 15.86 -24.02 5.30
CA MET A 348 14.80 -23.48 4.47
C MET A 348 14.00 -24.62 3.80
N ALA A 349 12.69 -24.42 3.65
CA ALA A 349 11.75 -25.33 3.01
C ALA A 349 11.81 -25.29 1.47
#